data_AF-A0A848U8E2-F1
#
_entry.id   AF-A0A848U8E2-F1
#
_cell.length_a   1.000
_cell.length_b   1.000
_cell.length_c   1.000
_cell.angle_alpha   90.00
_cell.angle_beta   90.00
_cell.angle_gamma   90.00
#
_symmetry.space_group_name_H-M   'P 1'
#
loop_
_entity.id
_entity.type
_entity.pdbx_description
1 polymer ?
#
loop_
_entity_poly.entity_id
_entity_poly.type
_entity_poly.pdbx_seq_one_letter_code
_entity_poly.pdbx_strand_id
1 'polypeptide(L)'
;MSWKAPAINTIYYKFSEEEVRFILNYGRPFSPMSPWGVIGGGPMNEQQIDTLLAYLYSIQIEREDCGVGEDDPKVCPSGHLPSDLQDDIDAAALATVEDGTYASYGEALYNLELGSGAYSCARCHTPGWSWGEPGVAGQGGFGWNLTGGKAANAFPNEEDMLDFIRNGSALGQKYGIQGQGSGRMPGFGPLLTEQQIEAIVEYVRGL
;
A
#
# COMPACT_ATOMS: atom_id res chain seq x y z
N MET A 1 -13.26 11.75 -16.35
CA MET A 1 -12.90 10.77 -15.30
C MET A 1 -11.58 11.19 -14.69
N SER A 2 -11.46 11.25 -13.36
CA SER A 2 -10.25 11.70 -12.66
C SER A 2 -9.65 10.53 -11.87
N TRP A 3 -8.34 10.33 -11.97
CA TRP A 3 -7.63 9.32 -11.19
C TRP A 3 -7.47 9.79 -9.73
N LYS A 4 -7.79 8.90 -8.77
CA LYS A 4 -7.58 9.11 -7.33
C LYS A 4 -6.09 8.94 -7.01
N ALA A 5 -5.35 10.06 -7.02
CA ALA A 5 -3.97 10.07 -6.56
C ALA A 5 -3.91 9.83 -5.05
N PRO A 6 -3.12 8.85 -4.55
CA PRO A 6 -3.05 8.55 -3.13
C PRO A 6 -2.29 9.66 -2.38
N ALA A 7 -2.56 9.81 -1.10
CA ALA A 7 -1.74 10.63 -0.22
C ALA A 7 -0.27 10.14 -0.23
N ILE A 8 0.66 11.08 -0.29
CA ILE A 8 2.11 10.83 -0.46
C ILE A 8 2.94 11.13 0.80
N ASN A 9 2.29 11.59 1.87
CA ASN A 9 2.90 11.84 3.19
C ASN A 9 3.16 10.55 3.99
N THR A 10 2.86 9.38 3.42
CA THR A 10 3.23 8.07 3.99
C THR A 10 4.02 7.22 2.98
N ILE A 11 4.67 7.86 1.99
CA ILE A 11 5.34 7.14 0.90
C ILE A 11 6.52 6.29 1.41
N TYR A 12 7.28 6.79 2.39
CA TYR A 12 8.42 6.08 2.97
C TYR A 12 8.05 5.04 4.03
N TYR A 13 6.75 4.83 4.30
CA TYR A 13 6.29 3.60 4.97
C TYR A 13 6.29 2.42 4.00
N LYS A 14 6.13 2.67 2.71
CA LYS A 14 5.85 1.66 1.68
C LYS A 14 7.05 1.38 0.78
N PHE A 15 7.87 2.40 0.53
CA PHE A 15 8.93 2.36 -0.48
C PHE A 15 10.22 3.00 0.06
N SER A 16 11.37 2.45 -0.34
CA SER A 16 12.66 3.11 -0.12
C SER A 16 12.79 4.37 -0.98
N GLU A 17 13.70 5.27 -0.63
CA GLU A 17 14.01 6.43 -1.47
C GLU A 17 14.42 6.02 -2.89
N GLU A 18 15.17 4.93 -3.04
CA GLU A 18 15.56 4.40 -4.35
C GLU A 18 14.35 4.01 -5.20
N GLU A 19 13.35 3.35 -4.61
CA GLU A 19 12.12 2.97 -5.32
C GLU A 19 11.27 4.22 -5.65
N VAL A 20 11.18 5.19 -4.73
CA VAL A 20 10.49 6.47 -5.01
C VAL A 20 11.18 7.22 -6.14
N ARG A 21 12.51 7.27 -6.15
CA ARG A 21 13.32 7.85 -7.23
C ARG A 21 13.08 7.12 -8.55
N PHE A 22 13.03 5.78 -8.53
CA PHE A 22 12.70 4.98 -9.71
C PHE A 22 11.32 5.35 -10.27
N ILE A 23 10.30 5.43 -9.41
CA ILE A 23 8.94 5.81 -9.79
C ILE A 23 8.90 7.25 -10.35
N LEU A 24 9.61 8.20 -9.75
CA LEU A 24 9.69 9.56 -10.29
C LEU A 24 10.38 9.58 -11.65
N ASN A 25 11.44 8.80 -11.83
CA ASN A 25 12.19 8.76 -13.07
C ASN A 25 11.42 8.08 -14.21
N TYR A 26 10.70 6.99 -13.95
CA TYR A 26 10.11 6.14 -14.98
C TYR A 26 8.58 6.09 -14.96
N GLY A 27 7.96 6.87 -14.08
CA GLY A 27 6.51 6.83 -13.86
C GLY A 27 6.09 5.57 -13.11
N ARG A 28 4.78 5.39 -12.96
CA ARG A 28 4.20 4.21 -12.31
C ARG A 28 3.23 3.50 -13.24
N PRO A 29 3.56 2.29 -13.72
CA PRO A 29 2.64 1.49 -14.51
C PRO A 29 1.31 1.27 -13.79
N PHE A 30 0.22 1.09 -14.55
CA PHE A 30 -1.15 1.00 -14.04
C PHE A 30 -1.68 2.29 -13.38
N SER A 31 -1.00 3.42 -13.58
CA SER A 31 -1.47 4.75 -13.19
C SER A 31 -1.22 5.76 -14.33
N PRO A 32 -1.86 6.93 -14.32
CA PRO A 32 -1.55 8.01 -15.27
C PRO A 32 -0.25 8.75 -14.95
N MET A 33 0.52 8.32 -13.94
CA MET A 33 1.77 8.96 -13.57
C MET A 33 2.85 8.66 -14.60
N SER A 34 3.05 9.61 -15.51
CA SER A 34 4.15 9.63 -16.47
C SER A 34 5.52 9.76 -15.78
N PRO A 35 6.60 9.40 -16.48
CA PRO A 35 7.97 9.76 -16.10
C PRO A 35 8.13 11.27 -15.84
N TRP A 36 8.80 11.63 -14.75
CA TRP A 36 9.23 13.01 -14.47
C TRP A 36 10.71 13.21 -14.74
N GLY A 37 11.54 12.21 -14.46
CA GLY A 37 12.98 12.29 -14.70
C GLY A 37 13.35 12.20 -16.19
N VAL A 38 14.34 12.99 -16.61
CA VAL A 38 14.88 12.98 -17.98
C VAL A 38 15.31 11.59 -18.44
N ILE A 39 15.79 10.75 -17.53
CA ILE A 39 16.24 9.38 -17.84
C ILE A 39 15.09 8.45 -18.25
N GLY A 40 13.85 8.75 -17.86
CA GLY A 40 12.65 8.05 -18.33
C GLY A 40 11.85 8.85 -19.36
N GLY A 41 12.39 9.96 -19.87
CA GLY A 41 11.74 10.82 -20.87
C GLY A 41 10.88 11.95 -20.30
N GLY A 42 10.97 12.22 -18.99
CA GLY A 42 10.31 13.35 -18.35
C GLY A 42 11.14 14.66 -18.41
N PRO A 43 10.61 15.78 -17.88
CA PRO A 43 11.24 17.10 -18.00
C PRO A 43 12.28 17.44 -16.92
N MET A 44 12.40 16.65 -15.84
CA MET A 44 13.17 17.00 -14.65
C MET A 44 14.56 16.37 -14.65
N ASN A 45 15.59 17.17 -14.41
CA ASN A 45 16.96 16.67 -14.22
C ASN A 45 17.15 16.03 -12.83
N GLU A 46 18.31 15.44 -12.60
CA GLU A 46 18.63 14.74 -11.33
C GLU A 46 18.46 15.64 -10.10
N GLN A 47 18.96 16.89 -10.13
CA GLN A 47 18.84 17.83 -9.02
C GLN A 47 17.37 18.19 -8.70
N GLN A 48 16.52 18.30 -9.72
CA GLN A 48 15.08 18.54 -9.53
C GLN A 48 14.39 17.31 -8.91
N ILE A 49 14.80 16.10 -9.29
CA ILE A 49 14.33 14.86 -8.66
C ILE A 49 14.78 14.79 -7.20
N ASP A 50 16.03 15.14 -6.89
CA ASP A 50 16.53 15.24 -5.51
C ASP A 50 15.72 16.23 -4.67
N THR A 51 15.38 17.38 -5.27
CA THR A 51 14.55 18.39 -4.62
C THR A 51 13.15 17.86 -4.30
N LEU A 52 12.55 17.09 -5.21
CA LEU A 52 11.26 16.45 -4.96
C LEU A 52 11.35 15.39 -3.86
N LEU A 53 12.40 14.57 -3.84
CA LEU A 53 12.60 13.57 -2.78
C LEU A 53 12.77 14.24 -1.41
N ALA A 54 13.55 15.32 -1.34
CA ALA A 54 13.69 16.11 -0.12
C ALA A 54 12.34 16.69 0.36
N TYR A 55 11.49 17.14 -0.57
CA TYR A 55 10.14 17.61 -0.24
C TYR A 55 9.22 16.48 0.22
N LEU A 56 9.22 15.33 -0.47
CA LEU A 56 8.44 14.16 -0.05
C LEU A 56 8.83 13.71 1.36
N TYR A 57 10.13 13.75 1.66
CA TYR A 57 10.63 13.42 2.97
C TYR A 57 10.23 14.47 4.02
N SER A 58 10.19 15.76 3.68
CA SER A 58 9.79 16.80 4.64
C SER A 58 8.31 16.75 5.03
N ILE A 59 7.44 16.23 4.17
CA ILE A 59 6.00 16.06 4.45
C ILE A 59 5.65 14.67 5.00
N GLN A 60 6.63 13.77 5.10
CA GLN A 60 6.44 12.42 5.61
C GLN A 60 5.98 12.49 7.08
N ILE A 61 4.88 11.79 7.38
CA ILE A 61 4.40 11.63 8.75
C ILE A 61 5.45 10.88 9.55
N GLU A 62 5.72 11.37 10.75
CA GLU A 62 6.65 10.75 11.70
C GLU A 62 6.01 9.49 12.29
N ARG A 63 6.83 8.46 12.48
CA ARG A 63 6.45 7.20 13.10
C ARG A 63 6.50 7.34 14.61
N GLU A 64 5.58 6.66 15.28
CA GLU A 64 5.60 6.47 16.73
C GLU A 64 6.39 5.22 17.10
N ASP A 65 6.85 5.17 18.34
CA ASP A 65 7.52 4.01 18.95
C ASP A 65 8.78 3.51 18.23
N CYS A 66 9.56 4.42 17.65
CA CYS A 66 10.89 4.12 17.11
C CYS A 66 11.82 3.54 18.19
N GLY A 67 12.57 2.51 17.80
CA GLY A 67 13.50 1.78 18.64
C GLY A 67 14.72 2.60 19.05
N VAL A 68 15.39 2.13 20.10
CA VAL A 68 16.60 2.78 20.61
C VAL A 68 17.70 2.82 19.53
N GLY A 69 18.15 4.02 19.19
CA GLY A 69 19.16 4.25 18.15
C GLY A 69 18.58 4.49 16.75
N GLU A 70 17.26 4.47 16.59
CA GLU A 70 16.58 4.88 15.36
C GLU A 70 16.23 6.38 15.42
N ASP A 71 17.23 7.23 15.21
CA ASP A 71 17.13 8.68 15.45
C ASP A 71 16.24 9.45 14.45
N ASP A 72 15.89 8.83 13.32
CA ASP A 72 15.05 9.44 12.29
C ASP A 72 13.61 8.88 12.35
N PRO A 73 12.66 9.59 12.97
CA PRO A 73 11.30 9.09 13.13
C PRO A 73 10.53 9.00 11.82
N LYS A 74 10.99 9.59 10.71
CA LYS A 74 10.26 9.51 9.43
C LYS A 74 10.42 8.16 8.73
N VAL A 75 11.48 7.43 9.06
CA VAL A 75 11.87 6.17 8.38
C VAL A 75 12.34 5.07 9.34
N CYS A 76 12.22 5.27 10.66
CA CYS A 76 12.66 4.30 11.67
C CYS A 76 11.99 2.91 11.43
N PRO A 77 12.78 1.83 11.24
CA PRO A 77 12.24 0.52 10.88
C PRO A 77 11.19 -0.05 11.83
N SER A 78 11.35 0.20 13.14
CA SER A 78 10.48 -0.39 14.16
C SER A 78 9.21 0.42 14.45
N GLY A 79 9.18 1.69 14.06
CA GLY A 79 8.03 2.55 14.34
C GLY A 79 6.85 2.30 13.41
N HIS A 80 5.67 2.72 13.86
CA HIS A 80 4.41 2.59 13.14
C HIS A 80 3.75 3.95 12.88
N LEU A 81 2.70 3.96 12.07
CA LEU A 81 1.86 5.13 11.84
C LEU A 81 1.27 5.59 13.19
N PRO A 82 1.23 6.90 13.47
CA PRO A 82 0.65 7.41 14.71
C PRO A 82 -0.70 6.76 15.04
N SER A 83 -0.89 6.37 16.30
CA SER A 83 -2.06 5.58 16.70
C SER A 83 -3.39 6.30 16.43
N ASP A 84 -3.44 7.63 16.51
CA ASP A 84 -4.62 8.42 16.16
C ASP A 84 -5.00 8.27 14.67
N LEU A 85 -4.02 8.17 13.78
CA LEU A 85 -4.25 7.90 12.37
C LEU A 85 -4.64 6.44 12.11
N GLN A 86 -4.19 5.51 12.94
CA GLN A 86 -4.67 4.13 12.90
C GLN A 86 -6.12 4.02 13.40
N ASP A 87 -6.49 4.79 14.42
CA ASP A 87 -7.87 4.92 14.90
C ASP A 87 -8.78 5.55 13.83
N ASP A 88 -8.29 6.54 13.07
CA ASP A 88 -9.01 7.12 11.93
C ASP A 88 -9.26 6.08 10.82
N ILE A 89 -8.31 5.17 10.57
CA ILE A 89 -8.48 4.05 9.64
C ILE A 89 -9.61 3.13 10.12
N ASP A 90 -9.64 2.80 11.41
CA ASP A 90 -10.69 1.99 12.01
C ASP A 90 -12.06 2.65 11.92
N ALA A 91 -12.14 3.90 12.35
CA ALA A 91 -13.39 4.67 12.32
C ALA A 91 -13.95 4.76 10.89
N ALA A 92 -13.09 5.04 9.90
CA ALA A 92 -13.50 5.11 8.51
C ALA A 92 -13.98 3.76 7.96
N ALA A 93 -13.30 2.66 8.28
CA ALA A 93 -13.72 1.32 7.86
C ALA A 93 -15.04 0.92 8.52
N LEU A 94 -15.16 1.07 9.85
CA LEU A 94 -16.35 0.70 10.61
C LEU A 94 -17.58 1.50 10.19
N ALA A 95 -17.44 2.79 9.86
CA ALA A 95 -18.54 3.61 9.37
C ALA A 95 -19.17 3.03 8.08
N THR A 96 -18.35 2.51 7.17
CA THR A 96 -18.84 1.88 5.92
C THR A 96 -19.43 0.49 6.11
N VAL A 97 -19.16 -0.15 7.26
CA VAL A 97 -19.87 -1.37 7.67
C VAL A 97 -21.22 -1.00 8.27
N GLU A 98 -21.26 0.02 9.13
CA GLU A 98 -22.47 0.49 9.80
C GLU A 98 -23.52 1.03 8.81
N ASP A 99 -23.08 1.74 7.77
CA ASP A 99 -23.97 2.26 6.73
C ASP A 99 -24.40 1.21 5.68
N GLY A 100 -23.86 0.00 5.77
CA GLY A 100 -24.16 -1.13 4.90
C GLY A 100 -23.45 -1.11 3.53
N THR A 101 -22.47 -0.22 3.32
CA THR A 101 -21.67 -0.19 2.10
C THR A 101 -20.83 -1.46 1.94
N TYR A 102 -20.24 -1.96 3.02
CA TYR A 102 -19.46 -3.20 3.05
C TYR A 102 -19.98 -4.18 4.09
N ALA A 103 -19.85 -5.49 3.80
CA ALA A 103 -20.44 -6.53 4.64
C ALA A 103 -19.58 -6.87 5.87
N SER A 104 -18.30 -6.52 5.85
CA SER A 104 -17.36 -6.84 6.93
C SER A 104 -16.29 -5.76 7.08
N TYR A 105 -15.66 -5.73 8.24
CA TYR A 105 -14.56 -4.82 8.54
C TYR A 105 -13.33 -5.07 7.63
N GLY A 106 -12.99 -6.32 7.34
CA GLY A 106 -11.93 -6.66 6.39
C GLY A 106 -12.19 -6.18 4.96
N GLU A 107 -13.45 -6.29 4.51
CA GLU A 107 -13.87 -5.76 3.21
C GLU A 107 -13.77 -4.22 3.15
N ALA A 108 -14.17 -3.55 4.23
CA ALA A 108 -14.09 -2.11 4.36
C ALA A 108 -12.64 -1.62 4.32
N LEU A 109 -11.74 -2.25 5.08
CA LEU A 109 -10.29 -1.96 5.04
C LEU A 109 -9.70 -2.20 3.64
N TYR A 110 -10.06 -3.31 3.00
CA TYR A 110 -9.60 -3.63 1.64
C TYR A 110 -9.98 -2.52 0.64
N ASN A 111 -11.17 -1.91 0.79
CA ASN A 111 -11.69 -0.86 -0.10
C ASN A 111 -11.55 0.57 0.43
N LEU A 112 -10.78 0.79 1.51
CA LEU A 112 -10.76 2.06 2.26
C LEU A 112 -10.48 3.29 1.39
N GLU A 113 -11.32 4.33 1.49
CA GLU A 113 -11.13 5.57 0.72
C GLU A 113 -10.21 6.60 1.42
N LEU A 114 -10.00 6.46 2.73
CA LEU A 114 -9.16 7.37 3.54
C LEU A 114 -7.77 7.56 2.91
N GLY A 115 -7.28 8.80 2.94
CA GLY A 115 -6.01 9.15 2.30
C GLY A 115 -6.01 8.95 0.78
N SER A 116 -7.19 9.03 0.13
CA SER A 116 -7.37 8.68 -1.28
C SER A 116 -6.92 7.23 -1.58
N GLY A 117 -7.18 6.33 -0.63
CA GLY A 117 -6.81 4.92 -0.67
C GLY A 117 -5.35 4.63 -0.40
N ALA A 118 -4.60 5.53 0.26
CA ALA A 118 -3.19 5.31 0.61
C ALA A 118 -2.94 4.02 1.42
N TYR A 119 -3.98 3.48 2.06
CA TYR A 119 -4.00 2.25 2.86
C TYR A 119 -4.81 1.11 2.23
N SER A 120 -5.42 1.33 1.06
CA SER A 120 -6.36 0.38 0.44
C SER A 120 -5.67 -0.62 -0.49
N CYS A 121 -6.02 -1.90 -0.31
CA CYS A 121 -5.59 -3.01 -1.16
C CYS A 121 -6.23 -2.93 -2.57
N ALA A 122 -7.49 -2.47 -2.65
CA ALA A 122 -8.26 -2.36 -3.88
C ALA A 122 -7.59 -1.50 -4.94
N ARG A 123 -6.75 -0.53 -4.55
CA ARG A 123 -5.97 0.28 -5.50
C ARG A 123 -5.12 -0.53 -6.48
N CYS A 124 -4.62 -1.68 -6.03
CA CYS A 124 -3.81 -2.57 -6.86
C CYS A 124 -4.57 -3.83 -7.26
N HIS A 125 -5.48 -4.32 -6.41
CA HIS A 125 -6.14 -5.61 -6.58
C HIS A 125 -7.60 -5.54 -7.05
N THR A 126 -8.15 -4.36 -7.31
CA THR A 126 -9.49 -4.17 -7.87
C THR A 126 -9.41 -3.31 -9.15
N PRO A 127 -9.92 -3.79 -10.29
CA PRO A 127 -9.89 -3.02 -11.52
C PRO A 127 -10.77 -1.77 -11.37
N GLY A 128 -10.33 -0.63 -11.93
CA GLY A 128 -11.14 0.60 -11.96
C GLY A 128 -11.30 1.35 -10.62
N TRP A 129 -10.87 0.78 -9.48
CA TRP A 129 -11.03 1.42 -8.17
C TRP A 129 -10.44 2.83 -8.11
N SER A 130 -9.20 2.97 -8.59
CA SER A 130 -8.49 4.27 -8.62
C SER A 130 -9.07 5.27 -9.62
N TRP A 131 -10.06 4.87 -10.43
CA TRP A 131 -10.80 5.74 -11.33
C TRP A 131 -12.21 6.10 -10.82
N GLY A 132 -12.61 5.56 -9.66
CA GLY A 132 -13.96 5.75 -9.12
C GLY A 132 -15.03 4.85 -9.76
N GLU A 133 -14.61 3.85 -10.54
CA GLU A 133 -15.49 2.82 -11.11
C GLU A 133 -14.95 1.44 -10.71
N PRO A 134 -15.00 1.08 -9.41
CA PRO A 134 -14.50 -0.21 -8.97
C PRO A 134 -15.29 -1.34 -9.62
N GLY A 135 -14.57 -2.27 -10.24
CA GLY A 135 -15.10 -3.57 -10.62
C GLY A 135 -15.22 -4.50 -9.40
N VAL A 136 -15.17 -5.80 -9.64
CA VAL A 136 -15.25 -6.79 -8.55
C VAL A 136 -13.97 -6.77 -7.73
N ALA A 137 -14.13 -6.68 -6.40
CA ALA A 137 -13.03 -6.72 -5.46
C ALA A 137 -12.15 -7.97 -5.64
N GLY A 138 -10.84 -7.78 -5.58
CA GLY A 138 -9.85 -8.85 -5.66
C GLY A 138 -9.56 -9.38 -7.06
N GLN A 139 -10.30 -9.00 -8.12
CA GLN A 139 -10.09 -9.55 -9.47
C GLN A 139 -8.77 -9.14 -10.14
N GLY A 140 -7.91 -8.42 -9.44
CA GLY A 140 -6.59 -8.01 -9.89
C GLY A 140 -6.61 -6.67 -10.62
N GLY A 141 -5.44 -6.27 -11.10
CA GLY A 141 -5.23 -5.00 -11.75
C GLY A 141 -3.73 -4.80 -11.95
N PHE A 142 -3.12 -4.04 -11.06
CA PHE A 142 -1.66 -4.02 -10.93
C PHE A 142 -1.16 -5.24 -10.15
N GLY A 143 -1.86 -5.55 -9.05
CA GLY A 143 -1.71 -6.79 -8.31
C GLY A 143 -2.41 -7.93 -9.03
N TRP A 144 -2.01 -9.16 -8.70
CA TRP A 144 -2.62 -10.36 -9.25
C TRP A 144 -4.02 -10.61 -8.67
N ASN A 145 -4.79 -11.48 -9.32
CA ASN A 145 -6.16 -11.83 -8.91
C ASN A 145 -6.17 -12.69 -7.64
N LEU A 146 -6.86 -12.20 -6.60
CA LEU A 146 -6.99 -12.81 -5.28
C LEU A 146 -8.20 -13.74 -5.15
N THR A 147 -9.20 -13.64 -6.04
CA THR A 147 -10.50 -14.32 -5.92
C THR A 147 -10.46 -15.80 -6.29
N GLY A 148 -11.55 -16.52 -6.02
CA GLY A 148 -11.72 -17.93 -6.38
C GLY A 148 -10.77 -18.84 -5.59
N GLY A 149 -10.49 -18.47 -4.33
CA GLY A 149 -9.54 -19.15 -3.46
C GLY A 149 -8.09 -19.02 -3.89
N LYS A 150 -7.75 -18.10 -4.81
CA LYS A 150 -6.37 -17.92 -5.29
C LYS A 150 -5.44 -17.43 -4.18
N ALA A 151 -5.91 -16.51 -3.34
CA ALA A 151 -5.17 -16.07 -2.15
C ALA A 151 -4.87 -17.23 -1.19
N ALA A 152 -5.89 -17.97 -0.77
CA ALA A 152 -5.74 -19.11 0.13
C ALA A 152 -4.86 -20.24 -0.46
N ASN A 153 -4.93 -20.47 -1.78
CA ASN A 153 -4.06 -21.43 -2.44
C ASN A 153 -2.60 -20.96 -2.53
N ALA A 154 -2.36 -19.65 -2.69
CA ALA A 154 -1.01 -19.10 -2.70
C ALA A 154 -0.37 -19.12 -1.31
N PHE A 155 -1.18 -18.97 -0.26
CA PHE A 155 -0.79 -18.99 1.15
C PHE A 155 -1.65 -19.99 1.94
N PRO A 156 -1.35 -21.30 1.93
CA PRO A 156 -2.13 -22.27 2.70
C PRO A 156 -2.13 -21.98 4.20
N ASN A 157 -0.96 -21.61 4.73
CA ASN A 157 -0.80 -21.10 6.08
C ASN A 157 -1.19 -19.61 6.11
N GLU A 158 -2.05 -19.25 7.04
CA GLU A 158 -2.51 -17.87 7.24
C GLU A 158 -1.38 -16.96 7.72
N GLU A 159 -0.50 -17.47 8.59
CA GLU A 159 0.64 -16.70 9.11
C GLU A 159 1.58 -16.27 7.97
N ASP A 160 1.81 -17.14 6.98
CA ASP A 160 2.63 -16.79 5.82
C ASP A 160 2.03 -15.62 5.02
N MET A 161 0.70 -15.46 5.03
CA MET A 161 0.01 -14.35 4.38
C MET A 161 0.07 -13.08 5.23
N LEU A 162 -0.12 -13.19 6.55
CA LEU A 162 0.06 -12.08 7.49
C LEU A 162 1.46 -11.50 7.35
N ASP A 163 2.50 -12.34 7.40
CA ASP A 163 3.89 -11.94 7.20
C ASP A 163 4.12 -11.28 5.84
N PHE A 164 3.49 -11.79 4.78
CA PHE A 164 3.61 -11.19 3.46
C PHE A 164 2.92 -9.82 3.37
N ILE A 165 1.77 -9.60 4.03
CA ILE A 165 1.12 -8.28 4.05
C ILE A 165 1.91 -7.31 4.93
N ARG A 166 2.46 -7.76 6.07
CA ARG A 166 3.31 -6.94 6.94
C ARG A 166 4.54 -6.42 6.19
N ASN A 167 5.25 -7.30 5.47
CA ASN A 167 6.56 -7.01 4.89
C ASN A 167 6.53 -6.61 3.41
N GLY A 168 5.50 -7.02 2.68
CA GLY A 168 5.43 -6.86 1.23
C GLY A 168 6.30 -7.85 0.45
N SER A 169 6.39 -7.62 -0.85
CA SER A 169 7.22 -8.43 -1.75
C SER A 169 8.61 -7.82 -1.92
N ALA A 170 9.66 -8.65 -1.96
CA ALA A 170 10.99 -8.23 -2.38
C ALA A 170 11.35 -8.79 -3.76
N LEU A 171 12.13 -8.05 -4.55
CA LEU A 171 12.49 -8.45 -5.92
C LEU A 171 13.23 -9.80 -5.93
N GLY A 172 12.69 -10.75 -6.68
CA GLY A 172 13.28 -12.07 -6.87
C GLY A 172 13.09 -13.03 -5.70
N GLN A 173 12.60 -12.54 -4.55
CA GLN A 173 12.37 -13.35 -3.36
C GLN A 173 11.07 -14.15 -3.47
N LYS A 174 11.08 -15.38 -2.95
CA LYS A 174 9.89 -16.22 -2.93
C LYS A 174 8.88 -15.71 -1.90
N TYR A 175 7.60 -15.79 -2.22
CA TYR A 175 6.50 -15.68 -1.24
C TYR A 175 5.46 -16.80 -1.47
N GLY A 176 4.74 -17.16 -0.40
CA GLY A 176 3.76 -18.26 -0.45
C GLY A 176 4.35 -19.57 -1.00
N ILE A 177 3.54 -20.38 -1.68
CA ILE A 177 4.00 -21.66 -2.24
C ILE A 177 4.99 -21.47 -3.39
N GLN A 178 4.71 -20.53 -4.30
CA GLN A 178 5.39 -20.42 -5.61
C GLN A 178 5.45 -18.98 -6.17
N GLY A 179 5.03 -17.99 -5.39
CA GLY A 179 5.11 -16.59 -5.81
C GLY A 179 6.55 -16.11 -5.85
N GLN A 180 6.86 -15.22 -6.78
CA GLN A 180 8.12 -14.48 -6.82
C GLN A 180 7.82 -12.99 -6.75
N GLY A 181 8.40 -12.32 -5.75
CA GLY A 181 8.19 -10.92 -5.49
C GLY A 181 8.83 -10.04 -6.57
N SER A 182 8.15 -8.92 -6.85
CA SER A 182 8.65 -7.90 -7.77
C SER A 182 9.27 -6.70 -7.06
N GLY A 183 9.16 -6.63 -5.73
CA GLY A 183 9.48 -5.42 -4.95
C GLY A 183 8.30 -4.44 -4.84
N ARG A 184 7.22 -4.64 -5.61
CA ARG A 184 6.20 -3.61 -5.83
C ARG A 184 4.95 -3.74 -4.96
N MET A 185 4.71 -4.90 -4.35
CA MET A 185 3.70 -5.03 -3.30
C MET A 185 4.33 -4.47 -2.02
N PRO A 186 3.89 -3.31 -1.52
CA PRO A 186 4.49 -2.74 -0.33
C PRO A 186 4.07 -3.51 0.92
N GLY A 187 4.89 -3.43 1.97
CA GLY A 187 4.50 -3.86 3.31
C GLY A 187 3.56 -2.85 3.95
N PHE A 188 2.60 -3.35 4.73
CA PHE A 188 1.63 -2.55 5.47
C PHE A 188 1.81 -2.64 6.98
N GLY A 189 2.78 -3.41 7.50
CA GLY A 189 3.00 -3.59 8.94
C GLY A 189 3.24 -2.28 9.70
N PRO A 190 4.07 -1.35 9.18
CA PRO A 190 4.23 -0.03 9.80
C PRO A 190 3.03 0.91 9.65
N LEU A 191 2.01 0.56 8.84
CA LEU A 191 0.85 1.41 8.56
C LEU A 191 -0.40 0.96 9.31
N LEU A 192 -0.64 -0.34 9.33
CA LEU A 192 -1.84 -0.95 9.84
C LEU A 192 -1.55 -1.69 11.14
N THR A 193 -2.53 -1.73 12.03
CA THR A 193 -2.46 -2.55 13.24
C THR A 193 -2.53 -4.04 12.88
N GLU A 194 -2.11 -4.89 13.82
CA GLU A 194 -2.19 -6.33 13.63
C GLU A 194 -3.64 -6.78 13.35
N GLN A 195 -4.61 -6.28 14.12
CA GLN A 195 -6.02 -6.58 13.93
C GLN A 195 -6.56 -6.13 12.56
N GLN A 196 -6.11 -4.99 12.04
CA GLN A 196 -6.46 -4.52 10.69
C GLN A 196 -5.93 -5.48 9.62
N ILE A 197 -4.68 -5.93 9.77
CA ILE A 197 -4.05 -6.87 8.84
C ILE A 197 -4.75 -8.24 8.89
N GLU A 198 -5.04 -8.76 10.08
CA GLU A 198 -5.80 -10.01 10.28
C GLU A 198 -7.17 -9.95 9.58
N ALA A 199 -7.93 -8.86 9.77
CA ALA A 199 -9.22 -8.68 9.13
C ALA A 199 -9.12 -8.64 7.59
N ILE A 200 -8.10 -7.98 7.05
CA ILE A 200 -7.83 -7.97 5.60
C ILE A 200 -7.50 -9.39 5.11
N VAL A 201 -6.66 -10.14 5.84
CA VAL A 201 -6.31 -11.52 5.49
C VAL A 201 -7.54 -12.41 5.50
N GLU A 202 -8.39 -12.33 6.52
CA GLU A 202 -9.64 -13.09 6.59
C GLU A 202 -10.53 -12.82 5.37
N TYR A 203 -10.76 -11.54 5.05
CA TYR A 203 -11.56 -11.15 3.88
C TYR A 203 -10.96 -11.69 2.58
N VAL A 204 -9.67 -11.44 2.34
CA VAL A 204 -9.01 -11.79 1.07
C VAL A 204 -8.91 -13.31 0.89
N ARG A 205 -8.74 -14.09 1.96
CA ARG A 205 -8.76 -15.56 1.90
C ARG A 205 -10.16 -16.10 1.56
N GLY A 206 -11.21 -15.33 1.87
CA GLY A 206 -12.60 -15.67 1.58
C GLY A 206 -13.08 -15.32 0.15
N LEU A 207 -12.28 -14.60 -0.64
CA LEU A 207 -12.59 -14.23 -2.03
C LEU A 207 -12.44 -15.38 -3.04
#